data_AF-A0A6A4CIQ1-F1
#
_entry.id   AF-A0A6A4CIQ1-F1
#
_cell.length_a   1.000
_cell.length_b   1.000
_cell.length_c   1.000
_cell.angle_alpha   90.00
_cell.angle_beta   90.00
_cell.angle_gamma   90.00
#
_symmetry.space_group_name_H-M   'P 1'
#
loop_
_entity.id
_entity.type
_entity.pdbx_description
1 polymer ?
#
loop_
_entity_poly.entity_id
_entity_poly.type
_entity_poly.pdbx_seq_one_letter_code
_entity_poly.pdbx_strand_id
1 'polypeptide(L)'
;MASFATIEAANSVNKAAKSARKRKLNWLLATAESNAVNFGADQNGSCCSVCSRDLRSTFGHKSHFDCQICTNRVCHRCHVRQKLSFVNPDKNSFIVKKKSLDLCTRCVHTSTQMNARRVALEERARDDPASMYKYIPCHRKMSTVEESECAKEIEISRRTTENDMDYPTQKTDLLERATQVLHRFF
;
A
#
# COMPACT_ATOMS: atom_id res chain seq x y z
N MET A 1 26.15 3.97 34.54
CA MET A 1 25.32 2.78 34.30
C MET A 1 23.81 3.05 34.31
N ALA A 2 23.28 3.94 35.16
CA ALA A 2 21.84 4.26 35.20
C ALA A 2 21.24 4.77 33.86
N SER A 3 22.00 5.58 33.10
CA SER A 3 21.54 6.11 31.80
C SER A 3 21.33 5.05 30.71
N PHE A 4 22.01 3.92 30.79
CA PHE A 4 21.88 2.87 29.77
C PHE A 4 20.62 2.04 30.01
N ALA A 5 20.38 1.66 31.28
CA ALA A 5 19.17 0.95 31.68
C ALA A 5 17.88 1.72 31.36
N THR A 6 17.89 3.06 31.48
CA THR A 6 16.73 3.90 31.11
C THR A 6 16.46 3.92 29.61
N ILE A 7 17.51 3.91 28.77
CA ILE A 7 17.36 3.89 27.31
C ILE A 7 16.82 2.54 26.84
N GLU A 8 17.31 1.43 27.39
CA GLU A 8 16.81 0.08 27.06
C GLU A 8 15.36 -0.10 27.46
N ALA A 9 14.98 0.34 28.66
CA ALA A 9 13.61 0.30 29.13
C ALA A 9 12.68 1.13 28.22
N ALA A 10 13.06 2.36 27.87
CA ALA A 10 12.29 3.20 26.97
C ALA A 10 12.12 2.57 25.57
N ASN A 11 13.19 1.95 25.05
CA ASN A 11 13.15 1.24 23.77
C ASN A 11 12.22 0.02 23.80
N SER A 12 12.24 -0.75 24.89
CA SER A 12 11.36 -1.89 25.09
C SER A 12 9.88 -1.47 25.09
N VAL A 13 9.55 -0.43 25.87
CA VAL A 13 8.18 0.13 25.92
C VAL A 13 7.73 0.62 24.54
N ASN A 14 8.59 1.33 23.81
CA ASN A 14 8.29 1.80 22.46
C ASN A 14 8.05 0.66 21.46
N LYS A 15 8.85 -0.42 21.53
CA LYS A 15 8.66 -1.62 20.70
C LYS A 15 7.33 -2.32 21.04
N ALA A 16 7.00 -2.43 22.33
CA ALA A 16 5.74 -3.01 22.79
C ALA A 16 4.54 -2.19 22.31
N ALA A 17 4.58 -0.86 22.47
CA ALA A 17 3.52 0.04 22.02
C ALA A 17 3.30 -0.01 20.50
N LYS A 18 4.39 0.00 19.71
CA LYS A 18 4.33 -0.15 18.25
C LYS A 18 3.72 -1.50 17.84
N SER A 19 4.10 -2.57 18.53
CA SER A 19 3.58 -3.91 18.29
C SER A 19 2.09 -4.02 18.63
N ALA A 20 1.69 -3.48 19.78
CA ALA A 20 0.28 -3.43 20.20
C ALA A 20 -0.58 -2.68 19.18
N ARG A 21 -0.13 -1.53 18.69
CA ARG A 21 -0.84 -0.78 17.64
C ARG A 21 -1.06 -1.61 16.37
N LYS A 22 -0.04 -2.36 15.93
CA LYS A 22 -0.15 -3.22 14.75
C LYS A 22 -1.06 -4.42 14.97
N ARG A 23 -1.06 -5.02 16.16
CA ARG A 23 -2.00 -6.11 16.52
C ARG A 23 -3.44 -5.64 16.46
N LYS A 24 -3.74 -4.47 17.04
CA LYS A 24 -5.08 -3.86 16.97
C LYS A 24 -5.52 -3.59 15.51
N LEU A 25 -4.61 -3.17 14.65
CA LEU A 25 -4.89 -3.01 13.22
C LEU A 25 -5.16 -4.35 12.52
N ASN A 26 -4.36 -5.37 12.77
CA ASN A 26 -4.62 -6.73 12.25
C ASN A 26 -5.97 -7.27 12.77
N TRP A 27 -6.33 -6.97 14.02
CA TRP A 27 -7.60 -7.40 14.61
C TRP A 27 -8.77 -6.77 13.88
N LEU A 28 -8.69 -5.46 13.63
CA LEU A 28 -9.71 -4.75 12.87
C LEU A 28 -9.83 -5.29 11.44
N LEU A 29 -8.71 -5.64 10.82
CA LEU A 29 -8.70 -6.22 9.48
C LEU A 29 -9.39 -7.59 9.45
N ALA A 30 -9.06 -8.48 10.39
CA ALA A 30 -9.64 -9.81 10.46
C ALA A 30 -11.10 -9.83 10.92
N THR A 31 -11.55 -8.79 11.62
CA THR A 31 -12.95 -8.63 12.07
C THR A 31 -13.74 -7.67 11.21
N ALA A 32 -13.15 -7.17 10.11
CA ALA A 32 -13.77 -6.17 9.25
C ALA A 32 -15.12 -6.64 8.71
N GLU A 33 -15.23 -7.91 8.28
CA GLU A 33 -16.47 -8.48 7.75
C GLU A 33 -17.58 -8.50 8.81
N SER A 34 -17.28 -8.96 10.03
CA SER A 34 -18.23 -8.90 11.16
C SER A 34 -18.56 -7.48 11.61
N ASN A 35 -17.64 -6.54 11.42
CA ASN A 35 -17.79 -5.15 11.83
C ASN A 35 -18.29 -4.25 10.69
N ALA A 36 -18.56 -4.78 9.50
CA ALA A 36 -19.00 -4.00 8.34
C ALA A 36 -20.30 -3.24 8.63
N VAL A 37 -21.15 -3.75 9.53
CA VAL A 37 -22.36 -3.07 10.02
C VAL A 37 -22.03 -1.76 10.75
N ASN A 38 -20.90 -1.71 11.46
CA ASN A 38 -20.46 -0.52 12.22
C ASN A 38 -19.75 0.50 11.33
N PHE A 39 -19.19 0.07 10.20
CA PHE A 39 -18.57 0.95 9.21
C PHE A 39 -19.53 1.14 8.05
N GLY A 40 -20.60 1.90 8.26
CA GLY A 40 -21.61 2.19 7.26
C GLY A 40 -21.00 2.35 5.85
N ALA A 41 -21.50 1.55 4.91
CA ALA A 41 -21.09 1.60 3.52
C ALA A 41 -21.64 2.90 2.94
N ASP A 42 -20.80 3.93 2.82
CA ASP A 42 -21.17 5.14 2.11
C ASP A 42 -21.25 4.80 0.61
N GLN A 43 -22.47 4.56 0.14
CA GLN A 43 -22.75 4.20 -1.25
C GLN A 43 -22.56 5.38 -2.22
N ASN A 44 -22.33 6.59 -1.71
CA ASN A 44 -22.01 7.76 -2.53
C ASN A 44 -20.55 7.73 -2.96
N GLY A 45 -20.27 6.94 -4.00
CA GLY A 45 -18.93 6.65 -4.51
C GLY A 45 -18.13 7.86 -5.04
N SER A 46 -18.69 9.06 -5.02
CA SER A 46 -18.01 10.28 -5.43
C SER A 46 -17.31 11.02 -4.29
N CYS A 47 -17.60 10.75 -3.01
CA CYS A 47 -17.06 11.55 -1.91
C CYS A 47 -16.17 10.74 -0.96
N CYS A 48 -15.23 11.41 -0.29
CA CYS A 48 -14.38 10.81 0.73
C CYS A 48 -15.22 10.45 1.97
N SER A 49 -15.21 9.19 2.37
CA SER A 49 -15.93 8.69 3.58
C SER A 49 -15.48 9.26 4.94
N VAL A 50 -14.46 10.12 4.95
CA VAL A 50 -13.88 10.71 6.18
C VAL A 50 -14.14 12.21 6.23
N CYS A 51 -13.88 12.93 5.14
CA CYS A 51 -13.99 14.39 5.10
C CYS A 51 -15.06 14.91 4.14
N SER A 52 -15.83 14.01 3.51
CA SER A 52 -16.91 14.28 2.55
C SER A 52 -16.50 15.11 1.32
N ARG A 53 -15.20 15.33 1.10
CA ARG A 53 -14.68 16.01 -0.08
C ARG A 53 -14.93 15.17 -1.34
N ASP A 54 -15.31 15.84 -2.42
CA ASP A 54 -15.46 15.20 -3.72
C ASP A 54 -14.13 14.58 -4.20
N LEU A 55 -14.22 13.34 -4.67
CA LEU A 55 -13.13 12.52 -5.21
C LEU A 55 -13.10 12.56 -6.74
N ARG A 56 -13.98 13.33 -7.40
CA ARG A 56 -13.95 13.54 -8.86
C ARG A 56 -12.53 13.84 -9.33
N SER A 57 -12.07 13.04 -10.28
CA SER A 57 -10.79 13.25 -10.93
C SER A 57 -10.97 14.33 -12.00
N THR A 58 -10.27 15.45 -11.88
CA THR A 58 -10.25 16.49 -12.90
C THR A 58 -9.40 16.09 -14.13
N PHE A 59 -8.65 14.98 -14.06
CA PHE A 59 -7.62 14.62 -15.04
C PHE A 59 -7.48 13.09 -15.27
N GLY A 60 -8.57 12.33 -15.22
CA GLY A 60 -8.56 10.89 -15.58
C GLY A 60 -7.79 9.93 -14.67
N HIS A 61 -7.04 10.42 -13.68
CA HIS A 61 -6.29 9.57 -12.73
C HIS A 61 -7.13 9.17 -11.51
N LYS A 62 -6.90 7.96 -10.97
CA LYS A 62 -7.49 7.49 -9.71
C LYS A 62 -7.01 8.38 -8.56
N SER A 63 -7.85 9.30 -8.10
CA SER A 63 -7.59 10.27 -7.01
C SER A 63 -7.91 9.72 -5.61
N HIS A 64 -8.35 8.46 -5.52
CA HIS A 64 -8.85 7.85 -4.29
C HIS A 64 -8.19 6.51 -3.96
N PHE A 65 -8.17 6.22 -2.67
CA PHE A 65 -7.70 4.96 -2.10
C PHE A 65 -8.87 4.24 -1.44
N ASP A 66 -8.81 2.91 -1.39
CA ASP A 66 -9.83 2.08 -0.77
C ASP A 66 -9.27 1.58 0.57
N CYS A 67 -9.96 1.87 1.67
CA CYS A 67 -9.48 1.43 2.98
C CYS A 67 -9.63 -0.08 3.12
N GLN A 68 -8.55 -0.80 3.43
CA GLN A 68 -8.63 -2.27 3.54
C GLN A 68 -9.41 -2.79 4.76
N ILE A 69 -9.76 -1.93 5.74
CA ILE A 69 -10.58 -2.31 6.91
C ILE A 69 -12.06 -2.04 6.66
N CYS A 70 -12.41 -0.81 6.27
CA CYS A 70 -13.83 -0.43 6.12
C CYS A 70 -14.31 -0.39 4.68
N THR A 71 -13.46 -0.77 3.72
CA THR A 71 -13.69 -0.84 2.26
C THR A 71 -14.19 0.46 1.59
N ASN A 72 -14.30 1.55 2.34
CA ASN A 72 -14.73 2.85 1.87
C ASN A 72 -13.61 3.61 1.13
N ARG A 73 -14.02 4.47 0.19
CA ARG A 73 -13.13 5.37 -0.57
C ARG A 73 -12.66 6.54 0.28
N VAL A 74 -11.39 6.90 0.13
CA VAL A 74 -10.77 8.04 0.81
C VAL A 74 -9.85 8.85 -0.10
N CYS A 75 -9.81 10.16 0.13
CA CYS A 75 -8.87 11.04 -0.55
C CYS A 75 -7.43 10.82 -0.04
N HIS A 76 -6.44 11.32 -0.77
CA HIS A 76 -5.02 11.25 -0.40
C HIS A 76 -4.71 11.77 1.01
N ARG A 77 -5.44 12.80 1.50
CA ARG A 77 -5.22 13.35 2.85
C ARG A 77 -5.76 12.47 3.98
N CYS A 78 -6.85 11.75 3.71
CA CYS A 78 -7.48 10.87 4.71
C CYS A 78 -6.94 9.44 4.64
N HIS A 79 -6.06 9.16 3.68
CA HIS A 79 -5.36 7.90 3.53
C HIS A 79 -4.08 7.87 4.36
N VAL A 80 -3.83 6.74 5.02
CA VAL A 80 -2.63 6.46 5.79
C VAL A 80 -2.13 5.06 5.43
N ARG A 81 -0.89 5.01 4.92
CA ARG A 81 -0.24 3.76 4.56
C ARG A 81 0.40 3.10 5.80
N GLN A 82 0.00 1.87 6.13
CA GLN A 82 0.49 1.14 7.31
C GLN A 82 1.18 -0.18 6.93
N LYS A 83 2.38 -0.43 7.49
CA LYS A 83 3.12 -1.68 7.28
C LYS A 83 2.80 -2.69 8.36
N LEU A 84 2.02 -3.72 8.00
CA LEU A 84 1.63 -4.83 8.86
C LEU A 84 2.39 -6.10 8.48
N SER A 85 2.52 -7.01 9.44
CA SER A 85 3.19 -8.30 9.25
C SER A 85 2.15 -9.39 9.12
N PHE A 86 2.28 -10.20 8.08
CA PHE A 86 1.41 -11.33 7.77
C PHE A 86 2.21 -12.61 7.70
N VAL A 87 1.59 -13.70 8.10
CA VAL A 87 2.10 -15.06 8.02
C VAL A 87 1.54 -15.68 6.75
N ASN A 88 2.40 -16.27 5.92
CA ASN A 88 1.93 -17.18 4.89
C ASN A 88 2.04 -18.60 5.42
N PRO A 89 0.92 -19.33 5.54
CA PRO A 89 0.94 -20.72 5.96
C PRO A 89 1.30 -21.61 4.75
N ASP A 90 2.54 -21.52 4.26
CA ASP A 90 3.06 -22.54 3.35
C ASP A 90 3.47 -23.77 4.18
N LYS A 91 3.16 -24.97 3.67
CA LYS A 91 3.11 -26.24 4.43
C LYS A 91 4.39 -26.63 5.20
N ASN A 92 5.54 -26.02 4.89
CA ASN A 92 6.83 -26.34 5.51
C ASN A 92 7.57 -25.14 6.16
N SER A 93 7.03 -23.91 6.12
CA SER A 93 7.76 -22.76 6.70
C SER A 93 6.86 -21.59 7.13
N PHE A 94 7.14 -21.01 8.30
CA PHE A 94 6.46 -19.82 8.81
C PHE A 94 7.13 -18.56 8.25
N ILE A 95 6.76 -18.15 7.03
CA ILE A 95 7.32 -16.95 6.40
C ILE A 95 6.48 -15.73 6.78
N VAL A 96 7.10 -14.80 7.50
CA VAL A 96 6.52 -13.50 7.81
C VAL A 96 6.80 -12.52 6.67
N LYS A 97 5.76 -12.09 5.96
CA LYS A 97 5.83 -11.03 4.94
C LYS A 97 5.26 -9.73 5.48
N LYS A 98 6.00 -8.63 5.32
CA LYS A 98 5.49 -7.30 5.62
C LYS A 98 4.71 -6.79 4.41
N LYS A 99 3.46 -6.41 4.59
CA LYS A 99 2.63 -5.79 3.55
C LYS A 99 2.22 -4.39 3.95
N SER A 100 2.18 -3.52 2.96
CA SER A 100 1.76 -2.13 3.14
C SER A 100 0.30 -2.04 2.76
N LEU A 101 -0.54 -1.64 3.71
CA LEU A 101 -1.98 -1.51 3.52
C LEU A 101 -2.37 -0.04 3.48
N ASP A 102 -3.39 0.24 2.68
CA ASP A 102 -3.99 1.55 2.58
C ASP A 102 -5.19 1.62 3.53
N LEU A 103 -5.09 2.45 4.56
CA LEU A 103 -6.10 2.58 5.61
C LEU A 103 -6.60 4.02 5.70
N CYS A 104 -7.84 4.23 6.10
CA CYS A 104 -8.31 5.58 6.40
C CYS A 104 -7.87 6.03 7.80
N THR A 105 -7.73 7.34 7.99
CA THR A 105 -7.43 7.93 9.30
C THR A 105 -8.42 7.50 10.37
N ARG A 106 -9.71 7.34 10.03
CA ARG A 106 -10.76 6.86 10.94
C ARG A 106 -10.41 5.47 11.51
N CYS A 107 -10.12 4.49 10.65
CA CYS A 107 -9.75 3.14 11.09
C CYS A 107 -8.44 3.12 11.89
N VAL A 108 -7.45 3.93 11.51
CA VAL A 108 -6.20 4.05 12.28
C VAL A 108 -6.46 4.66 13.66
N HIS A 109 -7.33 5.66 13.75
CA HIS A 109 -7.71 6.28 15.03
C HIS A 109 -8.50 5.30 15.91
N THR A 110 -9.50 4.60 15.36
CA THR A 110 -10.23 3.54 16.05
C THR A 110 -9.27 2.50 16.63
N SER A 111 -8.30 2.03 15.84
CA SER A 111 -7.28 1.07 16.32
C SER A 111 -6.48 1.61 17.52
N THR A 112 -6.25 2.92 17.58
CA THR A 112 -5.50 3.53 18.68
C THR A 112 -6.32 3.57 19.96
N GLN A 113 -7.61 3.89 19.86
CA GLN A 113 -8.54 3.99 20.98
C GLN A 113 -9.06 2.64 21.51
N MET A 114 -8.91 1.57 20.74
CA MET A 114 -9.33 0.23 21.18
C MET A 114 -8.60 -0.23 22.45
N ASN A 115 -9.32 -0.93 23.33
CA ASN A 115 -8.76 -1.55 24.52
C ASN A 115 -7.83 -2.72 24.14
N ALA A 116 -6.53 -2.59 24.43
CA ALA A 116 -5.52 -3.59 24.07
C ALA A 116 -5.76 -4.95 24.77
N ARG A 117 -6.22 -4.93 26.03
CA ARG A 117 -6.53 -6.14 26.80
C ARG A 117 -7.70 -6.90 26.17
N ARG A 118 -8.76 -6.19 25.76
CA ARG A 118 -9.91 -6.80 25.08
C ARG A 118 -9.47 -7.51 23.80
N VAL A 119 -8.71 -6.82 22.94
CA VAL A 119 -8.18 -7.39 21.69
C VAL A 119 -7.36 -8.64 21.96
N ALA A 120 -6.46 -8.61 22.95
CA ALA A 120 -5.63 -9.77 23.28
C ALA A 120 -6.46 -10.97 23.79
N LEU A 121 -7.53 -10.73 24.55
CA LEU A 121 -8.44 -11.78 25.02
C LEU A 121 -9.24 -12.38 23.87
N GLU A 122 -9.75 -11.55 22.96
CA GLU A 122 -10.47 -12.00 21.77
C GLU A 122 -9.55 -12.74 20.79
N GLU A 123 -8.29 -12.30 20.62
CA GLU A 123 -7.27 -13.03 19.85
C GLU A 123 -7.02 -14.42 20.45
N ARG A 124 -6.88 -14.51 21.78
CA ARG A 124 -6.64 -15.77 22.50
C ARG A 124 -7.83 -16.72 22.44
N ALA A 125 -9.05 -16.20 22.38
CA ALA A 125 -10.28 -16.98 22.36
C ALA A 125 -10.59 -17.61 20.99
N ARG A 126 -9.86 -17.25 19.92
CA ARG A 126 -10.04 -17.84 18.59
C ARG A 126 -9.41 -19.23 18.52
N ASP A 127 -10.05 -20.13 17.77
CA ASP A 127 -9.54 -21.50 17.56
C ASP A 127 -8.18 -21.53 16.84
N ASP A 128 -7.99 -20.66 15.85
CA ASP A 128 -6.70 -20.42 15.19
C ASP A 128 -6.30 -18.94 15.37
N PRO A 129 -5.54 -18.58 16.42
CA PRO A 129 -5.07 -17.21 16.62
C PRO A 129 -4.16 -16.71 15.49
N ALA A 130 -3.48 -17.62 14.79
CA ALA A 130 -2.60 -17.28 13.67
C ALA A 130 -3.39 -16.92 12.40
N SER A 131 -4.65 -17.35 12.29
CA SER A 131 -5.55 -16.99 11.17
C SER A 131 -5.65 -15.49 10.95
N MET A 132 -5.64 -14.70 12.02
CA MET A 132 -5.71 -13.23 11.97
C MET A 132 -4.50 -12.58 11.30
N TYR A 133 -3.38 -13.29 11.24
CA TYR A 133 -2.17 -12.85 10.56
C TYR A 133 -2.06 -13.42 9.15
N LYS A 134 -3.03 -14.19 8.67
CA LYS A 134 -3.09 -14.59 7.26
C LYS A 134 -3.51 -13.37 6.45
N TYR A 135 -2.73 -13.05 5.42
CA TYR A 135 -3.13 -11.97 4.53
C TYR A 135 -4.27 -12.45 3.64
N ILE A 136 -5.44 -11.84 3.80
CA ILE A 136 -6.55 -12.00 2.86
C ILE A 136 -6.48 -10.81 1.91
N PRO A 137 -6.17 -11.02 0.61
CA PRO A 137 -6.32 -9.96 -0.37
C PRO A 137 -7.78 -9.50 -0.36
N CYS A 138 -8.01 -8.21 -0.08
CA CYS A 138 -9.34 -7.66 -0.25
C CYS A 138 -9.65 -7.72 -1.75
N HIS A 139 -10.48 -8.68 -2.17
CA HIS A 139 -10.90 -8.78 -3.56
C HIS A 139 -11.61 -7.48 -3.91
N ARG A 140 -10.99 -6.70 -4.78
CA ARG A 140 -11.60 -5.54 -5.41
C ARG A 140 -12.88 -6.07 -6.03
N LYS A 141 -14.07 -5.70 -5.51
CA LYS A 141 -15.30 -5.82 -6.29
C LYS A 141 -15.09 -4.90 -7.48
N MET A 142 -14.60 -5.47 -8.57
CA MET A 142 -14.51 -4.83 -9.86
C MET A 142 -15.97 -4.60 -10.25
N SER A 143 -16.47 -3.38 -10.03
CA SER A 143 -17.64 -2.94 -10.76
C SER A 143 -17.26 -3.04 -12.23
N THR A 144 -17.88 -3.99 -12.92
CA THR A 144 -17.77 -4.22 -14.36
C THR A 144 -17.90 -2.90 -15.11
N VAL A 145 -16.78 -2.36 -15.57
CA VAL A 145 -16.66 -1.67 -16.85
C VAL A 145 -15.32 -2.14 -17.42
N GLU A 146 -15.37 -2.65 -18.63
CA GLU A 146 -14.38 -3.52 -19.24
C GLU A 146 -13.00 -2.89 -19.46
N GLU A 147 -12.02 -3.77 -19.32
CA GLU A 147 -10.72 -3.91 -20.00
C GLU A 147 -9.83 -2.70 -20.33
N SER A 148 -8.57 -2.82 -19.89
CA SER A 148 -7.49 -3.04 -20.85
C SER A 148 -6.34 -3.76 -20.17
N GLU A 149 -6.03 -4.97 -20.63
CA GLU A 149 -4.79 -5.68 -20.34
C GLU A 149 -3.57 -4.84 -20.76
N CYS A 150 -2.61 -4.64 -19.86
CA CYS A 150 -1.25 -4.30 -20.26
C CYS A 150 -0.28 -4.88 -19.23
N ALA A 151 -0.09 -6.20 -19.32
CA ALA A 151 0.98 -6.88 -18.61
C ALA A 151 1.38 -8.19 -19.33
N LYS A 152 1.59 -8.12 -20.65
CA LYS A 152 2.41 -9.07 -21.41
C LYS A 152 3.14 -8.27 -22.50
N GLU A 153 4.32 -8.73 -22.89
CA GLU A 153 5.30 -8.06 -23.76
C GLU A 153 6.30 -7.13 -23.06
N ILE A 154 7.05 -7.70 -22.12
CA ILE A 154 8.50 -7.50 -22.15
C ILE A 154 9.07 -8.85 -22.56
N GLU A 155 9.92 -8.80 -23.59
CA GLU A 155 10.72 -9.90 -24.16
C GLU A 155 10.15 -10.50 -25.46
N ILE A 156 11.04 -10.52 -26.46
CA ILE A 156 10.90 -11.01 -27.85
C ILE A 156 10.50 -9.91 -28.86
N SER A 157 11.48 -9.06 -29.18
CA SER A 157 11.72 -8.75 -30.60
C SER A 157 13.21 -8.87 -30.87
N ARG A 158 13.66 -10.11 -31.05
CA ARG A 158 14.96 -10.44 -31.61
C ARG A 158 14.80 -11.62 -32.55
N ARG A 159 15.10 -11.36 -33.83
CA ARG A 159 15.17 -12.25 -35.01
C ARG A 159 13.83 -12.45 -35.71
N THR A 160 13.69 -12.31 -37.02
CA THR A 160 14.65 -12.43 -38.16
C THR A 160 13.92 -11.85 -39.39
N THR A 161 14.56 -11.21 -40.38
CA THR A 161 15.34 -11.83 -41.49
C THR A 161 16.22 -10.74 -42.13
N GLU A 162 17.55 -10.87 -42.13
CA GLU A 162 18.36 -11.44 -43.22
C GLU A 162 18.24 -10.67 -44.55
N ASN A 163 19.24 -9.83 -44.86
CA ASN A 163 20.17 -10.06 -45.98
C ASN A 163 21.11 -8.85 -46.17
N ASP A 164 22.40 -9.12 -45.98
CA ASP A 164 23.53 -8.74 -46.82
C ASP A 164 23.64 -7.34 -47.47
N MET A 165 24.80 -6.74 -47.19
CA MET A 165 25.72 -6.06 -48.12
C MET A 165 25.83 -4.52 -48.12
N ASP A 166 27.10 -4.13 -48.00
CA ASP A 166 27.83 -2.93 -48.39
C ASP A 166 27.79 -1.60 -47.60
N TYR A 167 28.98 -1.26 -47.09
CA TYR A 167 29.51 0.08 -46.78
C TYR A 167 29.97 0.72 -48.11
N PRO A 168 29.91 2.06 -48.41
CA PRO A 168 30.58 3.11 -47.60
C PRO A 168 30.01 4.57 -47.61
N THR A 169 30.43 5.34 -46.59
CA THR A 169 30.81 6.79 -46.58
C THR A 169 29.81 7.89 -47.03
N GLN A 170 29.44 8.82 -46.11
CA GLN A 170 29.74 10.27 -46.21
C GLN A 170 29.26 11.11 -44.99
N LYS A 171 30.25 11.63 -44.25
CA LYS A 171 30.48 12.95 -43.62
C LYS A 171 29.34 13.99 -43.42
N THR A 172 29.41 14.64 -42.24
CA THR A 172 29.20 16.10 -41.90
C THR A 172 27.78 16.66 -42.06
N ASP A 173 27.19 17.54 -41.25
CA ASP A 173 27.62 18.53 -40.25
C ASP A 173 26.37 18.88 -39.42
N LEU A 174 26.28 18.57 -38.11
CA LEU A 174 25.24 19.15 -37.23
C LEU A 174 25.67 19.15 -35.75
N LEU A 175 26.95 19.43 -35.46
CA LEU A 175 27.42 19.54 -34.07
C LEU A 175 28.38 20.72 -33.82
N GLU A 176 28.14 21.86 -34.46
CA GLU A 176 29.00 23.05 -34.27
C GLU A 176 28.25 24.39 -34.26
N ARG A 177 27.03 24.43 -33.71
CA ARG A 177 26.28 25.69 -33.52
C ARG A 177 25.55 25.84 -32.18
N ALA A 178 25.99 25.13 -31.14
CA ALA A 178 25.37 25.23 -29.80
C ALA A 178 26.35 25.61 -28.67
N THR A 179 27.53 26.15 -28.97
CA THR A 179 28.56 26.46 -27.96
C THR A 179 29.25 27.81 -28.15
N GLN A 180 28.51 28.83 -28.62
CA GLN A 180 29.04 30.20 -28.72
C GLN A 180 28.05 31.26 -28.24
N VAL A 181 27.55 31.17 -26.99
CA VAL A 181 26.94 32.33 -26.29
C VAL A 181 27.27 32.40 -24.78
N LEU A 182 27.89 31.39 -24.15
CA LEU A 182 28.09 31.38 -22.69
C LEU A 182 29.56 31.40 -22.22
N HIS A 183 30.39 32.28 -22.79
CA HIS A 183 31.71 32.62 -22.20
C HIS A 183 32.09 34.10 -22.42
N ARG A 184 31.19 35.01 -22.03
CA ARG A 184 31.53 36.44 -21.98
C ARG A 184 31.11 37.19 -20.72
N PHE A 185 30.80 36.49 -19.63
CA PHE A 185 30.45 37.13 -18.36
C PHE A 185 30.98 36.42 -17.08
N PHE A 186 32.03 35.61 -17.17
CA PHE A 186 32.91 35.28 -16.03
C PHE A 186 34.32 34.96 -16.54
#